data_AF-A0A4Y2A3C9-F1
#
_entry.id   AF-A0A4Y2A3C9-F1
#
_cell.length_a   1.000
_cell.length_b   1.000
_cell.length_c   1.000
_cell.angle_alpha   90.00
_cell.angle_beta   90.00
_cell.angle_gamma   90.00
#
_symmetry.space_group_name_H-M   'P 1'
#
loop_
_entity.id
_entity.type
_entity.pdbx_description
1 polymer ?
#
loop_
_entity_poly.entity_id
_entity_poly.type
_entity_poly.pdbx_seq_one_letter_code
_entity_poly.pdbx_strand_id
1 'polypeptide(L)'
;MCSTYRNSLSRSREHALWTPQQWSCVMFSEESRFSLQSDSRRTFIWRVPGTRYHQENTIERHRYGGAGRLVWGGIILGSRTDLHVQSVTMTGHIYRDVILEQHVRLFRGAMGAEFLFMYDNARPHRANIVDECLQSEDITRMDWPAYSPDLNPIEHVWDMLGRRIAARQPPPTCLPKLRRALLDEWCNIPQDQIDNLILSMPRRCKACIASSGRHTPY
;
A
#
# COMPACT_ATOMS: atom_id res chain seq x y z
N MET A 1 -13.21 -15.98 15.46
CA MET A 1 -12.29 -15.46 14.39
C MET A 1 -12.11 -13.95 14.59
N CYS A 2 -10.86 -13.45 14.58
CA CYS A 2 -10.57 -12.02 14.77
C CYS A 2 -11.33 -11.14 13.76
N SER A 3 -11.68 -9.91 14.14
CA SER A 3 -12.39 -8.94 13.28
C SER A 3 -11.69 -8.74 11.94
N THR A 4 -10.37 -8.55 11.97
CA THR A 4 -9.51 -8.38 10.80
C THR A 4 -9.67 -9.53 9.80
N TYR A 5 -9.48 -10.78 10.24
CA TYR A 5 -9.56 -11.95 9.35
C TYR A 5 -10.94 -12.16 8.75
N ARG A 6 -12.02 -11.84 9.49
CA ARG A 6 -13.38 -11.89 8.96
C ARG A 6 -13.58 -10.88 7.82
N ASN A 7 -13.04 -9.68 7.97
CA ASN A 7 -13.14 -8.64 6.96
C ASN A 7 -12.29 -9.00 5.71
N SER A 8 -11.06 -9.49 5.90
CA SER A 8 -10.20 -9.98 4.80
C SER A 8 -10.87 -11.12 4.01
N LEU A 9 -11.50 -12.06 4.71
CA LEU A 9 -12.23 -13.17 4.10
C LEU A 9 -13.46 -12.69 3.33
N SER A 10 -14.26 -11.79 3.91
CA SER A 10 -15.47 -11.25 3.26
C SER A 10 -15.11 -10.54 1.96
N ARG A 11 -14.11 -9.65 2.00
CA ARG A 11 -13.64 -8.89 0.83
C ARG A 11 -13.06 -9.79 -0.24
N SER A 12 -12.24 -10.75 0.18
CA SER A 12 -11.68 -11.72 -0.77
C SER A 12 -12.77 -12.53 -1.47
N ARG A 13 -13.89 -12.83 -0.82
CA ARG A 13 -15.05 -13.49 -1.45
C ARG A 13 -15.78 -12.58 -2.43
N GLU A 14 -16.03 -11.33 -2.05
CA GLU A 14 -16.71 -10.32 -2.88
C GLU A 14 -15.96 -10.06 -4.19
N HIS A 15 -14.63 -9.99 -4.11
CA HIS A 15 -13.77 -9.69 -5.25
C HIS A 15 -13.08 -10.93 -5.86
N ALA A 16 -13.43 -12.14 -5.41
CA ALA A 16 -12.82 -13.40 -5.87
C ALA A 16 -12.97 -13.64 -7.37
N LEU A 17 -14.08 -13.16 -7.92
CA LEU A 17 -14.48 -13.36 -9.31
C LEU A 17 -14.23 -12.13 -10.19
N TRP A 18 -13.62 -11.09 -9.64
CA TRP A 18 -13.32 -9.88 -10.40
C TRP A 18 -12.34 -10.16 -11.53
N THR A 19 -12.66 -9.62 -12.70
CA THR A 19 -11.81 -9.73 -13.90
C THR A 19 -10.61 -8.79 -13.83
N PRO A 20 -9.55 -9.02 -14.62
CA PRO A 20 -8.45 -8.07 -14.76
C PRO A 20 -8.90 -6.65 -15.10
N GLN A 21 -9.96 -6.50 -15.90
CA GLN A 21 -10.53 -5.20 -16.27
C GLN A 21 -11.12 -4.49 -15.04
N GLN A 22 -11.83 -5.20 -14.16
CA GLN A 22 -12.34 -4.61 -12.93
C GLN A 22 -11.19 -4.18 -12.00
N TRP A 23 -10.14 -4.99 -11.90
CA TRP A 23 -8.94 -4.62 -11.15
C TRP A 23 -8.15 -3.48 -11.79
N SER A 24 -8.23 -3.30 -13.12
CA SER A 24 -7.56 -2.18 -13.80
C SER A 24 -8.11 -0.83 -13.39
N CYS A 25 -9.34 -0.80 -12.87
CA CYS A 25 -9.99 0.43 -12.44
C CYS A 25 -9.72 0.79 -10.96
N VAL A 26 -8.96 -0.04 -10.23
CA VAL A 26 -8.68 0.17 -8.80
C VAL A 26 -7.31 0.80 -8.63
N MET A 27 -7.26 1.97 -7.99
CA MET A 27 -6.01 2.51 -7.46
C MET A 27 -5.79 1.98 -6.05
N PHE A 28 -4.69 1.26 -5.86
CA PHE A 28 -4.22 0.84 -4.54
C PHE A 28 -3.28 1.90 -3.99
N SER A 29 -3.55 2.41 -2.79
CA SER A 29 -2.72 3.41 -2.14
C SER A 29 -2.45 3.08 -0.68
N GLU A 30 -1.33 3.56 -0.16
CA GLU A 30 -0.95 3.40 1.24
C GLU A 30 0.18 4.36 1.63
N GLU A 31 0.27 4.69 2.92
CA GLU A 31 1.45 5.31 3.50
C GLU A 31 2.49 4.29 3.96
N SER A 32 3.76 4.56 3.67
CA SER A 32 4.88 3.80 4.22
C SER A 32 5.91 4.71 4.89
N ARG A 33 6.81 4.13 5.68
CA ARG A 33 7.86 4.89 6.40
C ARG A 33 9.23 4.32 6.05
N PHE A 34 10.10 5.19 5.57
CA PHE A 34 11.50 4.88 5.25
C PHE A 34 12.45 5.64 6.17
N SER A 35 13.37 4.94 6.82
CA SER A 35 14.32 5.51 7.80
C SER A 35 15.76 5.49 7.27
N LEU A 36 16.60 6.41 7.76
CA LEU A 36 18.04 6.45 7.40
C LEU A 36 18.82 5.25 7.96
N GLN A 37 18.49 4.84 9.18
CA GLN A 37 18.97 3.59 9.72
C GLN A 37 18.06 2.49 9.18
N SER A 38 18.62 1.62 8.34
CA SER A 38 17.87 0.45 7.89
C SER A 38 17.62 -0.42 9.12
N ASP A 39 16.36 -0.61 9.50
CA ASP A 39 15.97 -1.65 10.46
C ASP A 39 15.95 -3.05 9.79
N SER A 40 16.74 -3.18 8.71
CA SER A 40 16.85 -4.35 7.83
C SER A 40 17.62 -5.50 8.47
N ARG A 41 17.76 -5.53 9.80
CA ARG A 41 18.12 -6.78 10.48
C ARG A 41 16.97 -7.75 10.20
N ARG A 42 17.14 -8.57 9.15
CA ARG A 42 16.31 -9.75 8.92
C ARG A 42 16.44 -10.59 10.18
N THR A 43 15.39 -10.60 10.99
CA THR A 43 15.30 -11.50 12.13
C THR A 43 15.08 -12.89 11.55
N PHE A 44 16.07 -13.77 11.67
CA PHE A 44 15.88 -15.17 11.32
C PHE A 44 14.98 -15.81 12.38
N ILE A 45 13.85 -16.39 11.94
CA ILE A 45 12.93 -17.13 12.80
C ILE A 45 13.07 -18.61 12.44
N TRP A 46 13.53 -19.42 13.38
CA TRP A 46 13.51 -20.88 13.26
C TRP A 46 12.09 -21.39 13.48
N ARG A 47 11.59 -22.24 12.58
CA ARG A 47 10.22 -22.77 12.62
C ARG A 47 10.10 -24.10 11.89
N VAL A 48 9.00 -24.79 12.14
CA VAL A 48 8.66 -26.06 11.47
C VAL A 48 8.39 -25.82 9.97
N PRO A 49 8.82 -26.73 9.08
CA PRO A 49 8.47 -26.65 7.66
C PRO A 49 6.94 -26.55 7.46
N GLY A 50 6.50 -25.61 6.61
CA GLY A 50 5.08 -25.38 6.33
C GLY A 50 4.38 -24.38 7.27
N THR A 51 4.95 -24.02 8.42
CA THR A 51 4.28 -23.12 9.38
C THR A 51 4.60 -21.64 9.20
N ARG A 52 5.16 -21.26 8.05
CA ARG A 52 5.68 -19.90 7.76
C ARG A 52 4.67 -18.78 8.03
N TYR A 53 3.40 -18.99 7.70
CA TYR A 53 2.34 -17.98 7.79
C TYR A 53 1.48 -18.12 9.05
N HIS A 54 1.87 -18.99 9.98
CA HIS A 54 1.21 -19.06 11.28
C HIS A 54 1.56 -17.79 12.07
N GLN A 55 0.57 -17.26 12.80
CA GLN A 55 0.71 -16.03 13.58
C GLN A 55 1.90 -16.07 14.55
N GLU A 56 2.16 -17.23 15.17
CA GLU A 56 3.32 -17.45 16.06
C GLU A 56 4.69 -17.32 15.36
N ASN A 57 4.72 -17.44 14.04
CA ASN A 57 5.92 -17.38 13.19
C ASN A 57 6.01 -16.08 12.38
N THR A 58 5.08 -15.15 12.60
CA THR A 58 5.01 -13.84 11.96
C THR A 58 5.22 -12.76 13.03
N ILE A 59 6.26 -11.94 12.87
CA ILE A 59 6.50 -10.79 13.77
C ILE A 59 5.85 -9.56 13.17
N GLU A 60 4.84 -9.03 13.83
CA GLU A 60 4.26 -7.72 13.54
C GLU A 60 5.27 -6.64 13.96
N ARG A 61 5.78 -5.85 13.01
CA ARG A 61 6.77 -4.81 13.29
C ARG A 61 6.09 -3.46 13.48
N HIS A 62 6.06 -2.97 14.71
CA HIS A 62 5.71 -1.57 14.97
C HIS A 62 6.88 -0.65 14.60
N ARG A 63 6.67 0.19 13.57
CA ARG A 63 7.68 1.12 13.03
C ARG A 63 7.77 2.42 13.84
N TYR A 64 8.27 2.37 15.07
CA TYR A 64 8.48 3.58 15.89
C TYR A 64 9.92 3.64 16.43
N GLY A 65 10.81 4.22 15.62
CA GLY A 65 12.17 4.54 16.03
C GLY A 65 12.99 5.10 14.85
N GLY A 66 13.55 6.31 15.01
CA GLY A 66 14.51 6.89 14.06
C GLY A 66 13.98 8.00 13.13
N ALA A 67 14.93 8.82 12.66
CA ALA A 67 14.70 9.86 11.66
C ALA A 67 14.37 9.20 10.31
N GLY A 68 13.10 9.31 9.90
CA GLY A 68 12.59 8.77 8.65
C GLY A 68 11.60 9.70 7.99
N ARG A 69 11.18 9.34 6.78
CA ARG A 69 10.15 10.02 5.99
C ARG A 69 8.92 9.13 5.89
N LEU A 70 7.76 9.72 6.14
CA LEU A 70 6.50 9.14 5.70
C LEU A 70 6.40 9.40 4.20
N VAL A 71 5.99 8.40 3.44
CA VAL A 71 5.72 8.52 2.01
C VAL A 71 4.32 8.03 1.73
N TRP A 72 3.68 8.61 0.73
CA TRP A 72 2.43 8.12 0.17
C TRP A 72 2.62 7.88 -1.33
N GLY A 73 2.01 6.82 -1.85
CA GLY A 73 1.92 6.58 -3.27
C GLY A 73 0.67 5.78 -3.60
N GLY A 74 0.25 5.88 -4.86
CA GLY A 74 -0.79 5.06 -5.46
C GLY A 74 -0.26 4.29 -6.66
N ILE A 75 -0.72 3.06 -6.81
CA ILE A 75 -0.47 2.22 -7.99
C ILE A 75 -1.80 1.84 -8.64
N ILE A 76 -1.80 1.77 -9.97
CA ILE A 76 -2.94 1.36 -10.78
C ILE A 76 -2.44 0.63 -12.02
N LEU A 77 -3.27 -0.17 -12.68
CA LEU A 77 -2.79 -0.92 -13.84
C LEU A 77 -2.34 0.04 -14.96
N GLY A 78 -1.10 -0.13 -15.42
CA GLY A 78 -0.49 0.69 -16.46
C GLY A 78 0.06 2.03 -15.99
N SER A 79 -0.06 2.39 -14.70
CA SER A 79 0.45 3.67 -14.19
C SER A 79 0.74 3.65 -12.68
N ARG A 80 1.22 4.78 -12.15
CA ARG A 80 1.38 5.05 -10.73
C ARG A 80 1.36 6.55 -10.50
N THR A 81 1.07 6.97 -9.28
CA THR A 81 1.20 8.37 -8.89
C THR A 81 2.67 8.77 -8.79
N ASP A 82 2.93 10.07 -8.73
CA ASP A 82 4.17 10.55 -8.12
C ASP A 82 4.21 10.14 -6.64
N LEU A 83 5.43 9.96 -6.11
CA LEU A 83 5.63 9.63 -4.70
C LEU A 83 5.60 10.91 -3.86
N HIS A 84 4.62 11.02 -2.98
CA HIS A 84 4.55 12.13 -2.04
C HIS A 84 5.42 11.83 -0.82
N VAL A 85 6.50 12.59 -0.63
CA VAL A 85 7.37 12.46 0.56
C VAL A 85 6.99 13.52 1.59
N GLN A 86 6.40 13.06 2.69
CA GLN A 86 5.85 13.88 3.74
C GLN A 86 6.89 14.19 4.83
N SER A 87 6.98 15.47 5.21
CA SER A 87 7.96 15.94 6.20
C SER A 87 7.39 16.09 7.62
N VAL A 88 6.06 16.21 7.76
CA VAL A 88 5.35 16.37 9.05
C VAL A 88 4.29 15.30 9.22
N THR A 89 3.68 15.18 10.40
CA THR A 89 2.58 14.22 10.63
C THR A 89 1.46 14.39 9.61
N MET A 90 0.99 13.29 9.03
CA MET A 90 -0.16 13.31 8.10
C MET A 90 -1.44 13.66 8.87
N THR A 91 -2.14 14.70 8.42
CA THR A 91 -3.44 15.12 8.95
C THR A 91 -4.51 14.96 7.88
N GLY A 92 -5.80 14.94 8.26
CA GLY A 92 -6.89 14.88 7.29
C GLY A 92 -6.88 16.04 6.27
N HIS A 93 -6.46 17.24 6.69
CA HIS A 93 -6.30 18.39 5.79
C HIS A 93 -5.18 18.17 4.77
N ILE A 94 -4.00 17.70 5.22
CA ILE A 94 -2.89 17.40 4.30
C ILE A 94 -3.28 16.27 3.34
N TYR A 95 -3.98 15.25 3.86
CA TYR A 95 -4.47 14.16 3.03
C TYR A 95 -5.44 14.68 1.95
N ARG A 96 -6.38 15.54 2.31
CA ARG A 96 -7.30 16.16 1.35
C ARG A 96 -6.57 17.03 0.32
N ASP A 97 -5.85 18.04 0.78
CA ASP A 97 -5.25 19.09 -0.08
C ASP A 97 -4.13 18.55 -0.97
N VAL A 98 -3.40 17.53 -0.51
CA VAL A 98 -2.23 17.00 -1.23
C VAL A 98 -2.56 15.67 -1.87
N ILE A 99 -3.07 14.70 -1.12
CA ILE A 99 -3.27 13.36 -1.66
C ILE A 99 -4.47 13.31 -2.59
N LEU A 100 -5.66 13.71 -2.10
CA LEU A 100 -6.88 13.63 -2.90
C LEU A 100 -6.85 14.62 -4.06
N GLU A 101 -6.66 15.91 -3.77
CA GLU A 101 -6.81 16.97 -4.77
C GLU A 101 -5.72 16.95 -5.85
N GLN A 102 -4.47 16.61 -5.51
CA GLN A 102 -3.35 16.68 -6.46
C GLN A 102 -3.03 15.34 -7.12
N HIS A 103 -3.29 14.21 -6.45
CA HIS A 103 -2.90 12.89 -6.97
C HIS A 103 -4.13 12.10 -7.41
N VAL A 104 -5.07 11.81 -6.50
CA VAL A 104 -6.19 10.90 -6.76
C VAL A 104 -7.17 11.49 -7.80
N ARG A 105 -7.47 12.78 -7.68
CA ARG A 105 -8.40 13.51 -8.57
C ARG A 105 -8.01 13.42 -10.05
N LEU A 106 -6.71 13.43 -10.35
CA LEU A 106 -6.22 13.30 -11.73
C LEU A 106 -6.62 11.96 -12.36
N PHE A 107 -6.50 10.87 -11.60
CA PHE A 107 -6.88 9.53 -12.07
C PHE A 107 -8.39 9.38 -12.15
N ARG A 108 -9.14 9.94 -11.20
CA ARG A 108 -10.61 10.01 -11.29
C ARG A 108 -11.06 10.73 -12.55
N GLY A 109 -10.43 11.86 -12.89
CA GLY A 109 -10.73 12.62 -14.11
C GLY A 109 -10.40 11.86 -15.39
N ALA A 110 -9.29 11.12 -15.41
CA ALA A 110 -8.86 10.34 -16.57
C ALA A 110 -9.72 9.08 -16.82
N MET A 111 -10.14 8.40 -15.76
CA MET A 111 -10.80 7.09 -15.86
C MET A 111 -12.33 7.13 -15.76
N GLY A 112 -12.92 8.24 -15.34
CA GLY A 112 -14.36 8.33 -15.23
C GLY A 112 -14.94 7.52 -14.06
N ALA A 113 -16.23 7.25 -14.12
CA ALA A 113 -17.03 6.70 -13.02
C ALA A 113 -16.61 5.28 -12.58
N GLU A 114 -15.83 4.58 -13.40
CA GLU A 114 -15.33 3.23 -13.06
C GLU A 114 -14.16 3.28 -12.07
N PHE A 115 -13.54 4.45 -11.86
CA PHE A 115 -12.41 4.61 -10.94
C PHE A 115 -12.81 4.30 -9.50
N LEU A 116 -12.07 3.36 -8.91
CA LEU A 116 -12.20 2.98 -7.51
C LEU A 116 -10.92 3.34 -6.75
N PHE A 117 -11.07 4.09 -5.67
CA PHE A 117 -9.95 4.46 -4.82
C PHE A 117 -9.88 3.56 -3.59
N MET A 118 -8.84 2.73 -3.51
CA MET A 118 -8.55 1.87 -2.37
C MET A 118 -7.53 2.54 -1.45
N TYR A 119 -7.94 2.73 -0.19
CA TYR A 119 -7.09 3.19 0.90
C TYR A 119 -7.53 2.56 2.22
N ASP A 120 -6.63 2.52 3.21
CA ASP A 120 -6.90 1.91 4.51
C ASP A 120 -7.80 2.78 5.41
N ASN A 121 -8.23 2.26 6.55
CA ASN A 121 -9.05 3.00 7.50
C ASN A 121 -8.25 3.78 8.56
N ALA A 122 -7.05 4.28 8.22
CA ALA A 122 -6.24 5.07 9.14
C ALA A 122 -6.96 6.36 9.59
N ARG A 123 -6.55 6.88 10.76
CA ARG A 123 -7.21 8.02 11.41
C ARG A 123 -7.34 9.27 10.52
N PRO A 124 -6.32 9.70 9.75
CA PRO A 124 -6.45 10.86 8.86
C PRO A 124 -7.54 10.66 7.79
N HIS A 125 -7.76 9.42 7.34
CA HIS A 125 -8.70 9.10 6.28
C HIS A 125 -10.16 9.06 6.74
N ARG A 126 -10.39 9.10 8.07
CA ARG A 126 -11.72 9.13 8.69
C ARG A 126 -12.16 10.54 9.08
N ALA A 127 -11.39 11.56 8.71
CA ALA A 127 -11.77 12.94 8.97
C ALA A 127 -12.90 13.34 8.01
N ASN A 128 -13.92 14.05 8.50
CA ASN A 128 -15.06 14.47 7.69
C ASN A 128 -14.66 15.22 6.41
N ILE A 129 -13.60 16.04 6.47
CA ILE A 129 -13.09 16.77 5.31
C ILE A 129 -12.60 15.85 4.17
N VAL A 130 -12.15 14.63 4.50
CA VAL A 130 -11.76 13.62 3.52
C VAL A 130 -13.01 13.02 2.88
N ASP A 131 -14.01 12.65 3.68
CA ASP A 131 -15.27 12.11 3.18
C ASP A 131 -16.03 13.13 2.30
N GLU A 132 -16.08 14.39 2.73
CA GLU A 132 -16.66 15.51 1.96
C GLU A 132 -15.95 15.70 0.62
N CYS A 133 -14.62 15.62 0.58
CA CYS A 133 -13.85 15.73 -0.64
C CYS A 133 -14.08 14.55 -1.60
N LEU A 134 -14.13 13.32 -1.08
CA LEU A 134 -14.45 12.15 -1.89
C LEU A 134 -15.83 12.27 -2.53
N GLN A 135 -16.82 12.77 -1.78
CA GLN A 135 -18.16 13.03 -2.29
C GLN A 135 -18.18 14.14 -3.34
N SER A 136 -17.49 15.27 -3.09
CA SER A 136 -17.50 16.41 -4.03
C SER A 136 -16.80 16.09 -5.35
N GLU A 137 -15.76 15.25 -5.31
CA GLU A 137 -15.01 14.83 -6.50
C GLU A 137 -15.58 13.55 -7.14
N ASP A 138 -16.72 13.04 -6.65
CA ASP A 138 -17.36 11.80 -7.11
C ASP A 138 -16.38 10.61 -7.15
N ILE A 139 -15.52 10.52 -6.14
CA ILE A 139 -14.53 9.45 -5.99
C ILE A 139 -15.17 8.33 -5.20
N THR A 140 -15.41 7.21 -5.88
CA THR A 140 -15.93 6.01 -5.22
C THR A 140 -14.82 5.33 -4.43
N ARG A 141 -15.07 5.16 -3.14
CA ARG A 141 -14.18 4.40 -2.25
C ARG A 141 -14.35 2.91 -2.50
N MET A 142 -13.24 2.20 -2.63
CA MET A 142 -13.21 0.76 -2.43
C MET A 142 -13.05 0.48 -0.94
N ASP A 143 -14.08 -0.08 -0.34
CA ASP A 143 -14.00 -0.54 1.04
C ASP A 143 -12.96 -1.67 1.15
N TRP A 144 -11.99 -1.52 2.05
CA TRP A 144 -10.93 -2.51 2.25
C TRP A 144 -10.78 -2.87 3.74
N PRO A 145 -10.42 -4.12 4.09
CA PRO A 145 -10.17 -4.47 5.48
C PRO A 145 -8.95 -3.70 5.97
N ALA A 146 -9.07 -3.05 7.13
CA ALA A 146 -7.89 -2.56 7.84
C ALA A 146 -6.95 -3.74 8.15
N TYR A 147 -5.63 -3.51 8.12
CA TYR A 147 -4.60 -4.49 8.51
C TYR A 147 -4.60 -5.78 7.68
N SER A 148 -4.69 -5.68 6.35
CA SER A 148 -4.53 -6.82 5.43
C SER A 148 -3.43 -6.53 4.40
N PRO A 149 -2.15 -6.43 4.83
CA PRO A 149 -1.04 -6.08 3.94
C PRO A 149 -0.90 -7.06 2.77
N ASP A 150 -1.14 -8.36 3.02
CA ASP A 150 -1.07 -9.40 2.00
C ASP A 150 -2.04 -9.18 0.81
N LEU A 151 -3.10 -8.41 1.04
CA LEU A 151 -4.10 -8.06 0.03
C LEU A 151 -3.83 -6.69 -0.61
N ASN A 152 -2.92 -5.88 -0.09
CA ASN A 152 -2.54 -4.61 -0.71
C ASN A 152 -1.27 -4.78 -1.58
N PRO A 153 -1.37 -4.80 -2.92
CA PRO A 153 -0.21 -5.02 -3.78
C PRO A 153 0.87 -3.95 -3.64
N ILE A 154 0.53 -2.74 -3.14
CA ILE A 154 1.51 -1.67 -2.93
C ILE A 154 2.53 -1.99 -1.83
N GLU A 155 2.21 -2.87 -0.88
CA GLU A 155 3.17 -3.30 0.15
C GLU A 155 4.41 -3.98 -0.46
N HIS A 156 4.21 -4.73 -1.54
CA HIS A 156 5.32 -5.29 -2.31
C HIS A 156 6.11 -4.23 -3.07
N VAL A 157 5.46 -3.17 -3.55
CA VAL A 157 6.14 -2.04 -4.17
C VAL A 157 6.98 -1.30 -3.12
N TRP A 158 6.52 -1.19 -1.88
CA TRP A 158 7.32 -0.67 -0.77
C TRP A 158 8.55 -1.53 -0.46
N ASP A 159 8.43 -2.86 -0.47
CA ASP A 159 9.59 -3.76 -0.33
C ASP A 159 10.58 -3.58 -1.50
N MET A 160 10.08 -3.48 -2.73
CA MET A 160 10.93 -3.22 -3.91
C MET A 160 11.66 -1.89 -3.79
N LEU A 161 10.96 -0.82 -3.39
CA LEU A 161 11.55 0.49 -3.15
C LEU A 161 12.62 0.41 -2.06
N GLY A 162 12.33 -0.23 -0.93
CA GLY A 162 13.28 -0.41 0.16
C GLY A 162 14.55 -1.16 -0.24
N ARG A 163 14.41 -2.23 -1.04
CA ARG A 163 15.56 -2.96 -1.60
C ARG A 163 16.41 -2.09 -2.52
N ARG A 164 15.77 -1.30 -3.40
CA ARG A 164 16.45 -0.38 -4.31
C ARG A 164 17.22 0.70 -3.54
N ILE A 165 16.60 1.31 -2.53
CA ILE A 165 17.26 2.29 -1.66
C ILE A 165 18.46 1.70 -0.92
N ALA A 166 18.33 0.48 -0.38
CA ALA A 166 19.41 -0.22 0.31
C ALA A 166 20.57 -0.61 -0.63
N ALA A 167 20.30 -0.80 -1.92
CA ALA A 167 21.29 -1.15 -2.93
C ALA A 167 22.06 0.07 -3.49
N ARG A 168 21.63 1.31 -3.21
CA ARG A 168 22.29 2.51 -3.75
C ARG A 168 23.71 2.66 -3.22
N GLN A 169 24.60 3.11 -4.10
CA GLN A 169 25.99 3.43 -3.80
C GLN A 169 26.30 4.87 -4.25
N PRO A 170 26.64 5.80 -3.34
CA PRO A 170 26.64 5.64 -1.87
C PRO A 170 25.22 5.59 -1.29
N PRO A 171 25.02 4.97 -0.11
CA PRO A 171 23.73 4.97 0.58
C PRO A 171 23.33 6.39 1.03
N PRO A 172 22.02 6.69 1.16
CA PRO A 172 21.56 7.99 1.63
C PRO A 172 21.94 8.21 3.12
N THR A 173 22.76 9.23 3.39
CA THR A 173 23.26 9.50 4.74
C THR A 173 22.51 10.59 5.51
N CYS A 174 21.56 11.28 4.88
CA CYS A 174 20.75 12.32 5.51
C CYS A 174 19.35 12.42 4.88
N LEU A 175 18.40 13.04 5.57
CA LEU A 175 17.00 13.07 5.14
C LEU A 175 16.76 13.70 3.75
N PRO A 176 17.46 14.77 3.33
CA PRO A 176 17.35 15.27 1.96
C PRO A 176 17.84 14.28 0.91
N LYS A 177 18.96 13.58 1.17
CA LYS A 177 19.46 12.53 0.28
C LYS A 177 18.50 11.35 0.22
N LEU A 178 17.90 10.96 1.35
CA LEU A 178 16.87 9.91 1.40
C LEU A 178 15.62 10.32 0.59
N ARG A 179 15.14 11.56 0.74
CA ARG A 179 14.01 12.06 -0.06
C ARG A 179 14.29 11.95 -1.55
N ARG A 180 15.44 12.47 -2.02
CA ARG A 180 15.80 12.37 -3.44
C ARG A 180 15.91 10.91 -3.87
N ALA A 181 16.52 10.08 -3.04
CA ALA A 181 16.66 8.68 -3.37
C ALA A 181 15.31 7.96 -3.54
N LEU A 182 14.35 8.22 -2.65
CA LEU A 182 12.99 7.67 -2.72
C LEU A 182 12.27 8.09 -4.01
N LEU A 183 12.37 9.38 -4.38
CA LEU A 183 11.77 9.90 -5.60
C LEU A 183 12.38 9.23 -6.85
N ASP A 184 13.71 9.18 -6.95
CA ASP A 184 14.36 8.59 -8.12
C ASP A 184 14.04 7.08 -8.24
N GLU A 185 14.13 6.31 -7.13
CA GLU A 185 13.90 4.87 -7.19
C GLU A 185 12.44 4.53 -7.46
N TRP A 186 11.50 5.33 -6.96
CA TRP A 186 10.08 5.16 -7.29
C TRP A 186 9.86 5.29 -8.80
N CYS A 187 10.47 6.30 -9.44
CA CYS A 187 10.44 6.47 -10.89
C CYS A 187 11.17 5.33 -11.65
N ASN A 188 12.13 4.67 -11.02
CA ASN A 188 12.88 3.56 -11.62
C ASN A 188 12.25 2.17 -11.37
N ILE A 189 11.13 2.07 -10.64
CA ILE A 189 10.39 0.81 -10.57
C ILE A 189 9.73 0.55 -11.94
N PRO A 190 10.02 -0.58 -12.58
CA PRO A 190 9.38 -0.94 -13.85
C PRO A 190 7.87 -1.11 -13.68
N GLN A 191 7.09 -0.51 -14.58
CA GLN A 191 5.63 -0.53 -14.49
C GLN A 191 5.07 -1.95 -14.65
N ASP A 192 5.70 -2.80 -15.47
CA ASP A 192 5.32 -4.21 -15.63
C ASP A 192 5.42 -4.99 -14.31
N GLN A 193 6.36 -4.64 -13.42
CA GLN A 193 6.44 -5.27 -12.09
C GLN A 193 5.25 -4.86 -11.21
N ILE A 194 4.81 -3.61 -11.28
CA ILE A 194 3.62 -3.10 -10.58
C ILE A 194 2.36 -3.77 -11.14
N ASP A 195 2.24 -3.81 -12.47
CA ASP A 195 1.08 -4.39 -13.14
C ASP A 195 0.94 -5.88 -12.81
N ASN A 196 2.04 -6.62 -12.76
CA ASN A 196 2.04 -8.02 -12.34
C ASN A 196 1.54 -8.22 -10.89
N LEU A 197 1.80 -7.27 -9.99
CA LEU A 197 1.27 -7.30 -8.63
C LEU A 197 -0.24 -7.06 -8.62
N ILE A 198 -0.74 -6.10 -9.40
CA ILE A 198 -2.18 -5.83 -9.53
C ILE A 198 -2.91 -7.01 -10.18
N LEU A 199 -2.37 -7.57 -11.26
CA LEU A 199 -2.91 -8.75 -11.94
C LEU A 199 -2.84 -10.02 -11.07
N SER A 200 -2.09 -10.01 -9.97
CA SER A 200 -2.09 -11.10 -8.98
C SER A 200 -3.29 -11.08 -8.03
N MET A 201 -4.09 -10.01 -7.99
CA MET A 201 -5.20 -9.83 -7.05
C MET A 201 -6.19 -11.01 -7.00
N PRO A 202 -6.65 -11.59 -8.13
CA PRO A 202 -7.51 -12.78 -8.07
C PRO A 202 -6.88 -13.97 -7.33
N ARG A 203 -5.55 -14.15 -7.47
CA ARG A 203 -4.81 -15.20 -6.75
C ARG A 203 -4.65 -14.88 -5.27
N ARG A 204 -4.44 -13.60 -4.91
CA ARG A 204 -4.39 -13.14 -3.50
C ARG A 204 -5.72 -13.36 -2.80
N CYS A 205 -6.83 -12.97 -3.42
CA CYS A 205 -8.17 -13.21 -2.88
C CYS A 205 -8.43 -14.71 -2.67
N LYS A 206 -8.10 -15.57 -3.66
CA LYS A 206 -8.24 -17.02 -3.51
C LYS A 206 -7.39 -17.59 -2.37
N ALA A 207 -6.14 -17.13 -2.23
CA ALA A 207 -5.27 -17.54 -1.13
C ALA A 207 -5.83 -17.12 0.24
N CYS A 208 -6.37 -15.91 0.35
CA CYS A 208 -7.01 -15.41 1.57
C CYS A 208 -8.29 -16.19 1.91
N ILE A 209 -9.08 -16.60 0.90
CA ILE A 209 -10.24 -17.48 1.11
C ILE A 209 -9.79 -18.84 1.64
N ALA A 210 -8.76 -19.44 1.02
CA ALA A 210 -8.22 -20.73 1.44
C ALA A 210 -7.64 -20.69 2.86
N SER A 211 -7.03 -19.57 3.26
CA SER A 211 -6.53 -19.34 4.62
C SER A 211 -7.62 -18.93 5.62
N SER A 212 -8.89 -18.86 5.20
CA SER A 212 -10.01 -18.35 6.01
C SER A 212 -9.75 -16.95 6.59
N GLY A 213 -9.16 -16.07 5.77
CA GLY A 213 -8.86 -14.69 6.14
C GLY A 213 -7.53 -14.49 6.87
N ARG A 214 -6.77 -15.56 7.13
CA ARG A 214 -5.44 -15.49 7.78
C ARG A 214 -4.36 -15.07 6.79
N HIS A 215 -3.16 -14.85 7.30
CA HIS A 215 -1.99 -14.51 6.48
C HIS A 215 -1.76 -15.47 5.33
N THR A 216 -1.31 -14.92 4.21
CA THR A 216 -1.05 -15.60 2.95
C THR A 216 0.43 -15.45 2.55
N PRO A 217 0.88 -16.12 1.48
CA PRO A 217 2.24 -15.96 0.95
C PRO A 217 2.60 -14.61 0.34
N TYR A 218 1.61 -13.72 0.24
CA TYR A 218 1.67 -12.44 -0.46
C TYR A 218 1.79 -11.25 0.50
#